data_AF-A0A6A5AUR0-F1
#
_entry.id   AF-A0A6A5AUR0-F1
#
_cell.length_a   1.000
_cell.length_b   1.000
_cell.length_c   1.000
_cell.angle_alpha   90.00
_cell.angle_beta   90.00
_cell.angle_gamma   90.00
#
_symmetry.space_group_name_H-M   'P 1'
#
loop_
_entity.id
_entity.type
_entity.pdbx_description
1 polymer ?
#
loop_
_entity_poly.entity_id
_entity_poly.type
_entity_poly.pdbx_seq_one_letter_code
_entity_poly.pdbx_strand_id
1 'polypeptide(L)'
;MCRNSPYGEELTYLFEHLAFPKRSVVGQTSGARILRRRLVLETFLRNVASLSPDTPLHVAVVGRLQRELCSAAFITHLANESVDVDTTRCSPHDLVELKWLAFDLFRNLNSCCTIEGDTCQRFLHVFRNRCAVVQDAPPSGQQELARQALQDLRNVTTQIQHYVLDTLGPQYRRAISTAMCDSHTMEQVDEAIDECVLVTVEDAVMVPLQEQITFLVELTIDVDVEAALTRSMEHDLYGKPQSFFGIPDALQSDVNFGKACYHLSMMEDRVLPHEKLHELVLSANEIFAACGDARGGSASMGNPTSTMMNADDFLPIHIYAVVHSNLKRPYFAKEFLSAMIHPNKMLGETGYFLTMFEAALKYVSESM
;
A
#
# COMPACT_ATOMS: atom_id res chain seq x y z
N MET A 1 -7.44 14.43 33.16
CA MET A 1 -8.84 13.95 33.02
C MET A 1 -9.12 12.58 33.65
N CYS A 2 -8.15 11.69 33.89
CA CYS A 2 -8.41 10.41 34.58
C CYS A 2 -8.76 10.50 36.07
N ARG A 3 -8.43 11.62 36.76
CA ARG A 3 -8.85 11.85 38.16
C ARG A 3 -10.28 12.38 38.31
N ASN A 4 -10.91 12.81 37.22
CA ASN A 4 -12.26 13.40 37.25
C ASN A 4 -13.31 12.52 36.54
N SER A 5 -12.95 11.28 36.19
CA SER A 5 -13.89 10.29 35.67
C SER A 5 -14.49 9.50 36.83
N PRO A 6 -15.81 9.25 36.88
CA PRO A 6 -16.44 8.39 37.89
C PRO A 6 -15.94 6.94 37.86
N TYR A 7 -15.22 6.55 36.79
CA TYR A 7 -14.61 5.23 36.61
C TYR A 7 -13.09 5.25 36.82
N GLY A 8 -12.55 6.27 37.51
CA GLY A 8 -11.11 6.44 37.71
C GLY A 8 -10.43 5.22 38.34
N GLU A 9 -11.08 4.58 39.33
CA GLU A 9 -10.55 3.39 39.99
C GLU A 9 -10.68 2.14 39.12
N GLU A 10 -11.79 1.95 38.41
CA GLU A 10 -12.01 0.81 37.49
C GLU A 10 -11.07 0.86 36.27
N LEU A 11 -10.81 2.06 35.74
CA LEU A 11 -9.82 2.30 34.68
C LEU A 11 -8.38 2.20 35.18
N THR A 12 -8.13 2.42 36.47
CA THR A 12 -6.81 2.16 37.07
C THR A 12 -6.63 0.67 37.23
N TYR A 13 -7.62 -0.02 37.80
CA TYR A 13 -7.64 -1.48 37.95
C TYR A 13 -7.50 -2.21 36.61
N LEU A 14 -8.29 -1.86 35.59
CA LEU A 14 -8.21 -2.48 34.27
C LEU A 14 -6.84 -2.30 33.61
N PHE A 15 -6.19 -1.14 33.71
CA PHE A 15 -4.89 -0.92 33.07
C PHE A 15 -3.68 -1.33 33.93
N GLU A 16 -3.88 -1.54 35.23
CA GLU A 16 -2.88 -2.15 36.11
C GLU A 16 -2.92 -3.68 36.07
N HIS A 17 -4.11 -4.28 35.86
CA HIS A 17 -4.32 -5.74 35.92
C HIS A 17 -4.53 -6.39 34.55
N LEU A 18 -5.13 -5.71 33.55
CA LEU A 18 -4.88 -6.02 32.14
C LEU A 18 -3.61 -5.28 31.78
N ALA A 19 -2.52 -6.02 31.62
CA ALA A 19 -1.24 -5.46 31.21
C ALA A 19 -1.37 -4.85 29.81
N PHE A 20 -1.74 -3.57 29.73
CA PHE A 20 -1.44 -2.76 28.56
C PHE A 20 0.09 -2.80 28.41
N PRO A 21 0.66 -3.14 27.23
CA PRO A 21 2.11 -3.31 27.09
C PRO A 21 2.85 -2.02 27.47
N LYS A 22 3.34 -1.92 28.70
CA LYS A 22 4.25 -0.85 29.11
C LYS A 22 5.58 -1.12 28.42
N ARG A 23 6.03 -0.19 27.57
CA ARG A 23 7.28 -0.33 26.81
C ARG A 23 8.46 -0.40 27.78
N SER A 24 9.25 -1.48 27.71
CA SER A 24 10.65 -1.46 28.13
C SER A 24 11.48 -1.12 26.90
N VAL A 25 12.19 0.00 26.97
CA VAL A 25 12.85 0.71 25.86
C VAL A 25 14.27 0.18 25.58
N VAL A 26 14.72 -0.87 26.25
CA VAL A 26 16.07 -1.41 26.01
C VAL A 26 16.00 -2.92 25.82
N GLY A 27 16.18 -3.36 24.57
CA GLY A 27 16.50 -4.75 24.29
C GLY A 27 16.22 -5.15 22.85
N GLN A 28 17.26 -5.65 22.19
CA GLN A 28 17.19 -6.34 20.90
C GLN A 28 15.91 -7.19 20.80
N THR A 29 15.11 -6.89 19.78
CA THR A 29 13.79 -7.47 19.53
C THR A 29 13.94 -8.85 18.90
N SER A 30 14.07 -9.88 19.74
CA SER A 30 13.93 -11.28 19.29
C SER A 30 12.50 -11.52 18.77
N GLY A 31 12.34 -12.26 17.67
CA GLY A 31 11.03 -12.60 17.09
C GLY A 31 10.07 -13.26 18.09
N ALA A 32 10.58 -14.02 19.07
CA ALA A 32 9.78 -14.58 20.16
C ALA A 32 9.16 -13.51 21.08
N ARG A 33 9.83 -12.36 21.27
CA ARG A 33 9.28 -11.22 22.03
C ARG A 33 8.19 -10.49 21.25
N ILE A 34 8.32 -10.38 19.93
CA ILE A 34 7.29 -9.77 19.07
C ILE A 34 6.02 -10.62 19.10
N LEU A 35 6.14 -11.93 18.90
CA LEU A 35 5.02 -12.88 18.97
C LEU A 35 4.29 -12.82 20.32
N ARG A 36 5.04 -12.78 21.43
CA ARG A 36 4.46 -12.66 22.77
C ARG A 36 3.70 -11.34 22.96
N ARG A 37 4.23 -10.22 22.44
CA ARG A 37 3.56 -8.91 22.52
C ARG A 37 2.32 -8.85 21.64
N ARG A 38 2.36 -9.46 20.44
CA ARG A 38 1.20 -9.61 19.55
C ARG A 38 0.07 -10.36 20.23
N LEU A 39 0.35 -11.50 20.87
CA LEU A 39 -0.69 -12.29 21.56
C LEU A 39 -1.37 -11.50 22.70
N VAL A 40 -0.60 -10.69 23.43
CA VAL A 40 -1.13 -9.81 24.49
C VAL A 40 -2.02 -8.71 23.90
N LEU A 41 -1.61 -8.09 22.80
CA LEU A 41 -2.42 -7.09 22.09
C LEU A 41 -3.71 -7.69 21.51
N GLU A 42 -3.64 -8.87 20.89
CA GLU A 42 -4.81 -9.58 20.37
C GLU A 42 -5.80 -9.92 21.50
N THR A 43 -5.29 -10.40 22.64
CA THR A 43 -6.12 -10.69 23.82
C THR A 43 -6.77 -9.42 24.36
N PHE A 44 -6.03 -8.33 24.44
CA PHE A 44 -6.55 -7.03 24.86
C PHE A 44 -7.65 -6.54 23.91
N LEU A 45 -7.42 -6.54 22.60
CA LEU A 45 -8.39 -6.10 21.60
C LEU A 45 -9.66 -6.98 21.61
N ARG A 46 -9.53 -8.29 21.79
CA ARG A 46 -10.69 -9.19 21.98
C ARG A 46 -11.49 -8.84 23.23
N ASN A 47 -10.81 -8.56 24.35
CA ASN A 47 -11.49 -8.17 25.59
C ASN A 47 -12.21 -6.82 25.42
N VAL A 48 -11.60 -5.85 24.73
CA VAL A 48 -12.26 -4.58 24.39
C VAL A 48 -13.48 -4.81 23.49
N ALA A 49 -13.35 -5.63 22.45
CA ALA A 49 -14.44 -5.98 21.54
C ALA A 49 -15.57 -6.78 22.21
N SER A 50 -15.29 -7.45 23.34
CA SER A 50 -16.29 -8.17 24.13
C SER A 50 -17.12 -7.25 25.05
N LEU A 51 -16.69 -6.00 25.25
CA LEU A 51 -17.48 -5.02 25.97
C LEU A 51 -18.72 -4.65 25.14
N SER A 52 -19.85 -4.43 25.81
CA SER A 52 -21.03 -3.93 25.13
C SER A 52 -20.73 -2.54 24.53
N PRO A 53 -21.00 -2.34 23.23
CA PRO A 53 -20.71 -1.08 22.54
C PRO A 53 -21.44 0.09 23.22
N ASP A 54 -20.85 1.28 23.11
CA ASP A 54 -21.37 2.54 23.66
C ASP A 54 -21.57 2.60 25.20
N THR A 55 -21.13 1.57 25.92
CA THR A 55 -21.03 1.66 27.38
C THR A 55 -19.94 2.66 27.79
N PRO A 56 -20.11 3.37 28.92
CA PRO A 56 -19.10 4.32 29.41
C PRO A 56 -17.71 3.69 29.55
N LEU A 57 -17.66 2.40 29.91
CA LEU A 57 -16.42 1.62 30.01
C LEU A 57 -15.78 1.37 28.66
N HIS A 58 -16.56 0.91 27.66
CA HIS A 58 -16.08 0.70 26.31
C HIS A 58 -15.53 2.01 25.71
N VAL A 59 -16.29 3.11 25.82
CA VAL A 59 -15.87 4.44 25.34
C VAL A 59 -14.59 4.92 26.04
N ALA A 60 -14.46 4.70 27.35
CA ALA A 60 -13.27 5.11 28.09
C ALA A 60 -12.03 4.28 27.75
N VAL A 61 -12.18 2.96 27.54
CA VAL A 61 -11.08 2.06 27.17
C VAL A 61 -10.62 2.34 25.74
N VAL A 62 -11.54 2.45 24.79
CA VAL A 62 -11.24 2.81 23.39
C VAL A 62 -10.64 4.21 23.32
N GLY A 63 -11.20 5.19 24.02
CA GLY A 63 -10.67 6.56 24.05
C GLY A 63 -9.30 6.69 24.73
N ARG A 64 -8.93 5.76 25.61
CA ARG A 64 -7.57 5.69 26.18
C ARG A 64 -6.60 4.96 25.25
N LEU A 65 -7.02 3.84 24.64
CA LEU A 65 -6.24 3.14 23.62
C LEU A 65 -5.88 4.08 22.48
N GLN A 66 -6.87 4.81 21.98
CA GLN A 66 -6.70 5.83 20.96
C GLN A 66 -5.69 6.89 21.39
N ARG A 67 -5.80 7.45 22.60
CA ARG A 67 -4.82 8.46 23.09
C ARG A 67 -3.38 7.93 23.22
N GLU A 68 -3.21 6.67 23.59
CA GLU A 68 -1.88 6.06 23.71
C GLU A 68 -1.26 5.79 22.32
N LEU A 69 -2.04 5.19 21.41
CA LEU A 69 -1.63 4.93 20.02
C LEU A 69 -1.43 6.21 19.20
N CYS A 70 -2.05 7.30 19.63
CA CYS A 70 -2.00 8.58 18.94
C CYS A 70 -1.31 9.62 19.81
N SER A 71 -0.40 9.25 20.70
CA SER A 71 0.43 10.24 21.38
C SER A 71 1.49 10.74 20.40
N ALA A 72 1.81 12.04 20.42
CA ALA A 72 2.89 12.60 19.60
C ALA A 72 4.22 11.83 19.85
N ALA A 73 4.46 11.39 21.09
CA ALA A 73 5.58 10.54 21.44
C ALA A 73 5.56 9.17 20.74
N PHE A 74 4.39 8.52 20.63
CA PHE A 74 4.24 7.24 19.92
C PHE A 74 4.47 7.39 18.42
N ILE A 75 3.88 8.41 17.79
CA ILE A 75 4.02 8.69 16.36
C ILE A 75 5.46 9.07 16.01
N THR A 76 6.11 9.91 16.83
CA THR A 76 7.52 10.29 16.66
C THR A 76 8.44 9.08 16.81
N HIS A 77 8.13 8.16 17.72
CA HIS A 77 8.91 6.93 17.89
C HIS A 77 8.76 5.97 16.70
N LEU A 78 7.57 5.88 16.10
CA LEU A 78 7.37 5.15 14.84
C LEU A 78 8.13 5.82 13.68
N ALA A 79 8.26 7.16 13.70
CA ALA A 79 9.06 7.88 12.70
C ALA A 79 10.55 7.58 12.82
N ASN A 80 11.08 7.52 14.04
CA ASN A 80 12.50 7.27 14.27
C ASN A 80 12.92 5.80 14.04
N GLU A 81 12.00 4.83 14.07
CA GLU A 81 12.29 3.42 13.75
C GLU A 81 12.33 3.13 12.25
N SER A 82 11.75 4.01 11.41
CA SER A 82 11.63 3.82 9.96
C SER A 82 12.55 4.72 9.12
N VAL A 83 13.47 5.47 9.73
CA VAL A 83 14.43 6.29 8.97
C VAL A 83 15.55 5.38 8.46
N ASP A 84 15.35 4.80 7.28
CA ASP A 84 16.48 4.48 6.42
C ASP A 84 17.14 5.80 6.00
N VAL A 85 18.47 5.82 6.12
CA VAL A 85 19.36 6.99 6.04
C VAL A 85 19.28 7.75 4.69
N ASP A 86 18.56 7.22 3.70
CA ASP A 86 18.46 7.78 2.35
C ASP A 86 17.35 8.84 2.17
N THR A 87 16.45 9.04 3.14
CA THR A 87 15.42 10.10 3.08
C THR A 87 15.94 11.43 3.65
N THR A 88 17.02 11.97 3.10
CA THR A 88 17.59 13.28 3.50
C THR A 88 16.75 14.49 3.09
N ARG A 89 15.47 14.32 2.72
CA ARG A 89 14.63 15.37 2.11
C ARG A 89 13.45 15.87 2.95
N CYS A 90 13.08 15.21 4.05
CA CYS A 90 12.01 15.68 4.95
C CYS A 90 12.51 15.79 6.38
N SER A 91 12.15 16.86 7.10
CA SER A 91 12.51 16.96 8.50
C SER A 91 11.68 15.97 9.34
N PRO A 92 12.17 15.53 10.51
CA PRO A 92 11.40 14.67 11.40
C PRO A 92 10.06 15.27 11.84
N HIS A 93 9.94 16.61 11.85
CA HIS A 93 8.70 17.32 12.17
C HIS A 93 7.65 17.16 11.05
N ASP A 94 8.09 17.26 9.79
CA ASP A 94 7.23 17.09 8.62
C ASP A 94 6.61 15.67 8.56
N LEU A 95 7.41 14.66 8.92
CA LEU A 95 6.95 13.28 9.03
C LEU A 95 5.91 13.06 10.15
N VAL A 96 5.95 13.86 11.22
CA VAL A 96 4.99 13.74 12.32
C VAL A 96 3.63 14.32 11.94
N GLU A 97 3.60 15.46 11.27
CA GLU A 97 2.35 16.11 10.84
C GLU A 97 1.63 15.31 9.75
N LEU A 98 2.36 14.77 8.77
CA LEU A 98 1.77 13.88 7.76
C LEU A 98 1.19 12.60 8.39
N LYS A 99 1.81 12.07 9.44
CA LYS A 99 1.28 10.92 10.18
C LYS A 99 0.04 11.28 10.99
N TRP A 100 -0.02 12.48 11.55
CA TRP A 100 -1.22 12.97 12.23
C TRP A 100 -2.38 13.17 11.27
N LEU A 101 -2.10 13.71 10.08
CA LEU A 101 -3.06 13.80 9.00
C LEU A 101 -3.61 12.42 8.62
N ALA A 102 -2.73 11.46 8.34
CA ALA A 102 -3.11 10.09 8.01
C ALA A 102 -4.00 9.48 9.10
N PHE A 103 -3.64 9.68 10.36
CA PHE A 103 -4.42 9.19 11.49
C PHE A 103 -5.80 9.85 11.59
N ASP A 104 -5.89 11.19 11.48
CA ASP A 104 -7.17 11.88 11.58
C ASP A 104 -8.11 11.51 10.44
N LEU A 105 -7.58 11.42 9.21
CA LEU A 105 -8.29 10.90 8.05
C LEU A 105 -8.79 9.48 8.27
N PHE A 106 -7.91 8.57 8.71
CA PHE A 106 -8.26 7.18 8.99
C PHE A 106 -9.40 7.10 10.01
N ARG A 107 -9.29 7.87 11.10
CA ARG A 107 -10.32 7.94 12.14
C ARG A 107 -11.65 8.42 11.58
N ASN A 108 -11.64 9.48 10.77
CA ASN A 108 -12.87 10.04 10.20
C ASN A 108 -13.52 9.03 9.24
N LEU A 109 -12.76 8.50 8.28
CA LEU A 109 -13.27 7.55 7.28
C LEU A 109 -13.74 6.21 7.87
N ASN A 110 -13.23 5.81 9.04
CA ASN A 110 -13.63 4.58 9.72
C ASN A 110 -14.64 4.79 10.87
N SER A 111 -15.14 6.02 11.10
CA SER A 111 -16.09 6.30 12.19
C SER A 111 -17.50 6.55 11.67
N CYS A 112 -18.46 5.74 12.12
CA CYS A 112 -19.89 5.94 11.85
C CYS A 112 -20.47 7.24 12.47
N CYS A 113 -19.71 7.92 13.34
CA CYS A 113 -20.10 9.19 13.93
C CYS A 113 -19.74 10.40 13.05
N THR A 114 -19.02 10.18 11.95
CA THR A 114 -18.71 11.21 10.95
C THR A 114 -19.53 10.98 9.68
N ILE A 115 -19.73 12.03 8.89
CA ILE A 115 -20.48 11.94 7.63
C ILE A 115 -19.71 11.08 6.63
N GLU A 116 -18.40 11.27 6.58
CA GLU A 116 -17.45 10.57 5.73
C GLU A 116 -17.43 9.07 6.05
N GLY A 117 -17.32 8.71 7.34
CA GLY A 117 -17.29 7.32 7.75
C GLY A 117 -18.64 6.61 7.63
N ASP A 118 -19.78 7.27 7.91
CA ASP A 118 -21.11 6.71 7.61
C ASP A 118 -21.28 6.46 6.10
N THR A 119 -20.80 7.38 5.26
CA THR A 119 -20.81 7.22 3.80
C THR A 119 -19.97 6.03 3.35
N CYS A 120 -18.74 5.89 3.88
CA CYS A 120 -17.88 4.74 3.60
C CYS A 120 -18.56 3.43 4.02
N GLN A 121 -19.11 3.36 5.23
CA GLN A 121 -19.81 2.15 5.72
C GLN A 121 -21.01 1.75 4.86
N ARG A 122 -21.82 2.71 4.44
CA ARG A 122 -22.93 2.46 3.51
C ARG A 122 -22.44 1.95 2.17
N PHE A 123 -21.38 2.56 1.62
CA PHE A 123 -20.78 2.10 0.38
C PHE A 123 -20.28 0.65 0.50
N LEU A 124 -19.52 0.33 1.56
CA LEU A 124 -19.05 -1.03 1.83
C LEU A 124 -20.21 -2.04 1.85
N HIS A 125 -21.33 -1.69 2.50
CA HIS A 125 -22.51 -2.54 2.53
C HIS A 125 -23.14 -2.73 1.14
N VAL A 126 -23.35 -1.63 0.40
CA VAL A 126 -23.92 -1.67 -0.96
C VAL A 126 -23.02 -2.47 -1.91
N PHE A 127 -21.71 -2.29 -1.81
CA PHE A 127 -20.75 -2.99 -2.66
C PHE A 127 -20.72 -4.49 -2.39
N ARG A 128 -20.78 -4.91 -1.12
CA ARG A 128 -20.91 -6.34 -0.76
C ARG A 128 -22.17 -6.97 -1.34
N ASN A 129 -23.30 -6.27 -1.26
CA ASN A 129 -24.55 -6.75 -1.88
C ASN A 129 -24.42 -6.85 -3.39
N ARG A 130 -23.74 -5.91 -4.04
CA ARG A 130 -23.45 -5.99 -5.48
C ARG A 130 -22.59 -7.21 -5.81
N CYS A 131 -21.57 -7.52 -5.01
CA CYS A 131 -20.75 -8.72 -5.22
C CYS A 131 -21.57 -10.01 -5.10
N ALA A 132 -22.52 -10.07 -4.15
CA ALA A 132 -23.45 -11.19 -4.05
C ALA A 132 -24.30 -11.35 -5.32
N VAL A 133 -24.76 -10.25 -5.92
CA VAL A 133 -25.47 -10.29 -7.21
C VAL A 133 -24.58 -10.85 -8.34
N VAL A 134 -23.29 -10.52 -8.37
CA VAL A 134 -22.35 -11.11 -9.34
C VAL A 134 -22.17 -12.62 -9.09
N GLN A 135 -22.07 -13.04 -7.83
CA GLN A 135 -21.95 -14.45 -7.45
C GLN A 135 -23.16 -15.28 -7.91
N ASP A 136 -24.37 -14.73 -7.79
CA ASP A 136 -25.61 -15.40 -8.17
C ASP A 136 -25.93 -15.32 -9.68
N ALA A 137 -25.20 -14.52 -10.46
CA ALA A 137 -25.42 -14.35 -11.88
C ALA A 137 -25.00 -15.61 -12.69
N PRO A 138 -25.58 -15.86 -13.89
CA PRO A 138 -25.16 -16.98 -14.72
C PRO A 138 -23.75 -16.78 -15.30
N PRO A 139 -22.95 -17.86 -15.52
CA PRO A 139 -21.54 -17.77 -15.92
C PRO A 139 -21.28 -16.92 -17.17
N SER A 140 -22.22 -16.93 -18.14
CA SER A 140 -22.09 -16.21 -19.41
C SER A 140 -22.07 -14.69 -19.27
N GLY A 141 -22.43 -14.12 -18.11
CA GLY A 141 -22.43 -12.68 -17.87
C GLY A 141 -21.64 -12.24 -16.62
N GLN A 142 -21.11 -13.18 -15.83
CA GLN A 142 -20.40 -12.89 -14.58
C GLN A 142 -19.16 -12.03 -14.82
N GLN A 143 -18.40 -12.29 -15.89
CA GLN A 143 -17.17 -11.56 -16.19
C GLN A 143 -17.41 -10.07 -16.46
N GLU A 144 -18.44 -9.72 -17.23
CA GLU A 144 -18.76 -8.32 -17.54
C GLU A 144 -19.28 -7.59 -16.30
N LEU A 145 -20.14 -8.25 -15.52
CA LEU A 145 -20.62 -7.71 -14.25
C LEU A 145 -19.48 -7.48 -13.26
N ALA A 146 -18.49 -8.37 -13.23
CA ALA A 146 -17.31 -8.22 -12.40
C ALA A 146 -16.46 -7.01 -12.82
N ARG A 147 -16.18 -6.84 -14.12
CA ARG A 147 -15.48 -5.66 -14.65
C ARG A 147 -16.20 -4.37 -14.30
N GLN A 148 -17.53 -4.34 -14.46
CA GLN A 148 -18.33 -3.17 -14.10
C GLN A 148 -18.29 -2.88 -12.59
N ALA A 149 -18.34 -3.92 -11.76
CA ALA A 149 -18.23 -3.76 -10.30
C ALA A 149 -16.87 -3.20 -9.88
N LEU A 150 -15.77 -3.71 -10.45
CA LEU A 150 -14.42 -3.18 -10.20
C LEU A 150 -14.27 -1.74 -10.68
N GLN A 151 -14.78 -1.41 -11.86
CA GLN A 151 -14.77 -0.04 -12.38
C GLN A 151 -15.53 0.92 -11.45
N ASP A 152 -16.70 0.51 -10.97
CA ASP A 152 -17.49 1.33 -10.05
C ASP A 152 -16.83 1.47 -8.67
N LEU A 153 -16.14 0.44 -8.18
CA LEU A 153 -15.31 0.53 -6.97
C LEU A 153 -14.23 1.59 -7.12
N ARG A 154 -13.46 1.55 -8.22
CA ARG A 154 -12.44 2.57 -8.50
C ARG A 154 -13.06 3.96 -8.59
N ASN A 155 -14.17 4.11 -9.31
CA ASN A 155 -14.84 5.39 -9.49
C ASN A 155 -15.31 5.98 -8.15
N VAL A 156 -15.95 5.18 -7.30
CA VAL A 156 -16.41 5.64 -5.99
C VAL A 156 -15.24 5.95 -5.06
N THR A 157 -14.19 5.11 -5.05
CA THR A 157 -12.97 5.39 -4.26
C THR A 157 -12.34 6.72 -4.66
N THR A 158 -12.21 6.95 -5.97
CA THR A 158 -11.70 8.21 -6.53
C THR A 158 -12.60 9.41 -6.15
N GLN A 159 -13.92 9.24 -6.18
CA GLN A 159 -14.86 10.28 -5.75
C GLN A 159 -14.72 10.60 -4.25
N ILE A 160 -14.52 9.59 -3.39
CA ILE A 160 -14.27 9.80 -1.96
C ILE A 160 -12.96 10.57 -1.77
N GLN A 161 -11.89 10.24 -2.50
CA GLN A 161 -10.62 10.98 -2.45
C GLN A 161 -10.82 12.46 -2.83
N HIS A 162 -11.49 12.74 -3.96
CA HIS A 162 -11.79 14.12 -4.36
C HIS A 162 -12.63 14.86 -3.32
N TYR A 163 -13.68 14.21 -2.80
CA TYR A 163 -14.50 14.79 -1.74
C TYR A 163 -13.66 15.17 -0.51
N VAL A 164 -12.77 14.27 -0.06
CA VAL A 164 -11.90 14.51 1.10
C VAL A 164 -10.93 15.67 0.82
N LEU A 165 -10.35 15.74 -0.37
CA LEU A 165 -9.46 16.83 -0.78
C LEU A 165 -10.18 18.18 -0.86
N ASP A 166 -11.44 18.19 -1.30
CA ASP A 166 -12.23 19.42 -1.41
C ASP A 166 -12.75 19.92 -0.05
N THR A 167 -13.19 19.01 0.81
CA THR A 167 -13.87 19.34 2.08
C THR A 167 -12.92 19.40 3.28
N LEU A 168 -12.03 18.41 3.40
CA LEU A 168 -11.07 18.31 4.49
C LEU A 168 -9.68 18.80 4.06
N GLY A 169 -9.36 18.86 2.77
CA GLY A 169 -8.08 19.39 2.29
C GLY A 169 -7.76 20.81 2.76
N PRO A 170 -8.68 21.79 2.77
CA PRO A 170 -8.37 23.16 3.20
C PRO A 170 -7.92 23.28 4.66
N GLN A 171 -8.50 22.47 5.57
CA GLN A 171 -8.10 22.45 6.98
C GLN A 171 -6.72 21.80 7.16
N TYR A 172 -6.45 20.71 6.44
CA TYR A 172 -5.17 20.01 6.50
C TYR A 172 -4.05 20.81 5.84
N ARG A 173 -4.30 21.44 4.70
CA ARG A 173 -3.36 22.37 4.05
C ARG A 173 -2.95 23.48 5.01
N ARG A 174 -3.88 24.06 5.78
CA ARG A 174 -3.52 25.08 6.79
C ARG A 174 -2.65 24.52 7.90
N ALA A 175 -2.99 23.35 8.45
CA ALA A 175 -2.22 22.72 9.53
C ALA A 175 -0.79 22.37 9.08
N ILE A 176 -0.67 21.72 7.93
CA ILE A 176 0.60 21.27 7.36
C ILE A 176 1.43 22.44 6.84
N SER A 177 0.83 23.39 6.14
CA SER A 177 1.53 24.60 5.67
C SER A 177 2.12 25.39 6.84
N THR A 178 1.38 25.52 7.96
CA THR A 178 1.88 26.18 9.18
C THR A 178 3.05 25.43 9.81
N ALA A 179 3.05 24.10 9.72
CA ALA A 179 4.10 23.26 10.28
C ALA A 179 5.35 23.12 9.41
N MET A 180 5.21 23.26 8.08
CA MET A 180 6.26 23.03 7.08
C MET A 180 6.87 24.32 6.50
N CYS A 181 6.59 25.50 7.09
CA CYS A 181 6.86 26.84 6.52
C CYS A 181 8.30 27.11 6.03
N ASP A 182 9.31 26.34 6.42
CA ASP A 182 10.72 26.68 6.16
C ASP A 182 11.48 25.71 5.23
N SER A 183 10.93 24.54 4.87
CA SER A 183 11.68 23.46 4.19
C SER A 183 11.11 22.98 2.84
N HIS A 184 9.87 23.33 2.48
CA HIS A 184 9.17 22.73 1.33
C HIS A 184 8.39 23.74 0.47
N THR A 185 8.26 23.43 -0.83
CA THR A 185 7.39 24.20 -1.73
C THR A 185 5.91 23.85 -1.49
N MET A 186 4.99 24.75 -1.84
CA MET A 186 3.55 24.44 -1.73
C MET A 186 3.14 23.23 -2.57
N GLU A 187 3.76 23.04 -3.73
CA GLU A 187 3.54 21.86 -4.58
C GLU A 187 3.92 20.55 -3.88
N GLN A 188 5.04 20.51 -3.15
CA GLN A 188 5.46 19.33 -2.39
C GLN A 188 4.52 19.03 -1.23
N VAL A 189 3.98 20.06 -0.59
CA VAL A 189 2.98 19.91 0.48
C VAL A 189 1.68 19.36 -0.08
N ASP A 190 1.23 19.88 -1.23
CA ASP A 190 0.02 19.41 -1.89
C ASP A 190 0.16 17.96 -2.37
N GLU A 191 1.30 17.58 -2.96
CA GLU A 191 1.58 16.21 -3.36
C GLU A 191 1.58 15.24 -2.16
N ALA A 192 2.17 15.64 -1.03
CA ALA A 192 2.18 14.82 0.18
C ALA A 192 0.78 14.64 0.80
N ILE A 193 -0.07 15.67 0.72
CA ILE A 193 -1.47 15.59 1.15
C ILE A 193 -2.26 14.66 0.23
N ASP A 194 -2.10 14.83 -1.09
CA ASP A 194 -2.78 14.02 -2.09
C ASP A 194 -2.41 12.53 -1.93
N GLU A 195 -1.13 12.23 -1.74
CA GLU A 195 -0.64 10.86 -1.45
C GLU A 195 -1.26 10.31 -0.16
N CYS A 196 -1.26 11.10 0.92
CA CYS A 196 -1.81 10.70 2.21
C CYS A 196 -3.32 10.39 2.13
N VAL A 197 -4.08 11.22 1.42
CA VAL A 197 -5.51 10.98 1.19
C VAL A 197 -5.72 9.73 0.35
N LEU A 198 -4.95 9.54 -0.73
CA LEU A 198 -5.04 8.37 -1.58
C LEU A 198 -4.85 7.09 -0.78
N VAL A 199 -3.76 6.99 -0.03
CA VAL A 199 -3.42 5.82 0.80
C VAL A 199 -4.50 5.54 1.83
N THR A 200 -4.96 6.59 2.54
CA THR A 200 -5.92 6.42 3.64
C THR A 200 -7.32 6.04 3.15
N VAL A 201 -7.75 6.58 2.01
CA VAL A 201 -9.04 6.21 1.40
C VAL A 201 -8.99 4.80 0.80
N GLU A 202 -7.89 4.42 0.13
CA GLU A 202 -7.69 3.05 -0.33
C GLU A 202 -7.76 2.07 0.84
N ASP A 203 -7.08 2.35 1.95
CA ASP A 203 -7.11 1.50 3.14
C ASP A 203 -8.54 1.34 3.70
N ALA A 204 -9.24 2.45 3.91
CA ALA A 204 -10.59 2.45 4.49
C ALA A 204 -11.64 1.74 3.63
N VAL A 205 -11.44 1.69 2.31
CA VAL A 205 -12.40 1.12 1.36
C VAL A 205 -12.00 -0.28 0.91
N MET A 206 -10.76 -0.48 0.49
CA MET A 206 -10.32 -1.70 -0.19
C MET A 206 -9.91 -2.81 0.76
N VAL A 207 -9.32 -2.50 1.93
CA VAL A 207 -8.99 -3.54 2.93
C VAL A 207 -10.25 -4.27 3.40
N PRO A 208 -11.35 -3.59 3.79
CA PRO A 208 -12.59 -4.29 4.18
C PRO A 208 -13.30 -5.03 3.03
N LEU A 209 -12.91 -4.79 1.78
CA LEU A 209 -13.47 -5.42 0.58
C LEU A 209 -12.50 -6.41 -0.09
N GLN A 210 -11.36 -6.73 0.54
CA GLN A 210 -10.28 -7.51 -0.10
C GLN A 210 -10.78 -8.85 -0.68
N GLU A 211 -11.61 -9.59 0.05
CA GLU A 211 -12.17 -10.86 -0.42
C GLU A 211 -13.06 -10.67 -1.64
N GLN A 212 -13.91 -9.63 -1.62
CA GLN A 212 -14.80 -9.32 -2.74
C GLN A 212 -14.01 -8.87 -3.96
N ILE A 213 -13.00 -8.01 -3.78
CA ILE A 213 -12.12 -7.55 -4.87
C ILE A 213 -11.39 -8.74 -5.49
N THR A 214 -10.83 -9.62 -4.66
CA THR A 214 -10.11 -10.82 -5.12
C THR A 214 -11.03 -11.70 -5.97
N PHE A 215 -12.24 -11.98 -5.47
CA PHE A 215 -13.25 -12.73 -6.21
C PHE A 215 -13.60 -12.08 -7.56
N LEU A 216 -13.84 -10.77 -7.58
CA LEU A 216 -14.22 -10.07 -8.81
C LEU A 216 -13.06 -10.06 -9.83
N VAL A 217 -11.82 -9.85 -9.40
CA VAL A 217 -10.64 -9.89 -10.27
C VAL A 217 -10.42 -11.31 -10.81
N GLU A 218 -10.62 -12.34 -10.00
CA GLU A 218 -10.54 -13.73 -10.46
C GLU A 218 -11.52 -14.04 -11.59
N LEU A 219 -12.73 -13.48 -11.54
CA LEU A 219 -13.69 -13.62 -12.63
C LEU A 219 -13.26 -12.92 -13.92
N THR A 220 -12.37 -11.92 -13.89
CA THR A 220 -11.90 -11.24 -15.10
C THR A 220 -10.78 -11.98 -15.82
N ILE A 221 -10.14 -12.95 -15.14
CA ILE A 221 -8.97 -13.67 -15.61
C ILE A 221 -9.37 -14.94 -16.35
N ASP A 222 -8.69 -15.19 -17.47
CA ASP A 222 -8.70 -16.51 -18.11
C ASP A 222 -7.70 -17.43 -17.38
N VAL A 223 -8.24 -18.48 -16.73
CA VAL A 223 -7.46 -19.42 -15.91
C VAL A 223 -6.41 -20.16 -16.73
N ASP A 224 -6.70 -20.46 -18.01
CA ASP A 224 -5.77 -21.17 -18.88
C ASP A 224 -4.60 -20.26 -19.26
N VAL A 225 -4.86 -18.95 -19.45
CA VAL A 225 -3.84 -17.94 -19.72
C VAL A 225 -2.91 -17.74 -18.52
N GLU A 226 -3.46 -17.57 -17.31
CA GLU A 226 -2.65 -17.47 -16.08
C GLU A 226 -1.80 -18.74 -15.89
N ALA A 227 -2.38 -19.92 -16.04
CA ALA A 227 -1.66 -21.19 -15.88
C ALA A 227 -0.55 -21.39 -16.94
N ALA A 228 -0.78 -20.96 -18.18
CA ALA A 228 0.24 -20.99 -19.23
C ALA A 228 1.38 -20.01 -18.96
N LEU A 229 1.05 -18.80 -18.51
CA LEU A 229 2.02 -17.77 -18.15
C LEU A 229 2.91 -18.23 -16.99
N THR A 230 2.32 -18.71 -15.89
CA THR A 230 3.09 -19.22 -14.73
C THR A 230 3.99 -20.38 -15.14
N ARG A 231 3.50 -21.32 -15.97
CA ARG A 231 4.33 -22.43 -16.49
C ARG A 231 5.51 -21.93 -17.31
N SER A 232 5.29 -20.97 -18.20
CA SER A 232 6.34 -20.38 -19.04
C SER A 232 7.40 -19.70 -18.17
N MET A 233 6.97 -18.92 -17.18
CA MET A 233 7.86 -18.27 -16.22
C MET A 233 8.71 -19.27 -15.43
N GLU A 234 8.11 -20.35 -14.92
CA GLU A 234 8.78 -21.30 -14.02
C GLU A 234 9.62 -22.38 -14.73
N HIS A 235 9.21 -22.81 -15.91
CA HIS A 235 9.79 -23.99 -16.58
C HIS A 235 10.47 -23.69 -17.91
N ASP A 236 9.94 -22.77 -18.71
CA ASP A 236 10.43 -22.55 -20.07
C ASP A 236 11.49 -21.44 -20.13
N LEU A 237 11.27 -20.36 -19.37
CA LEU A 237 12.12 -19.16 -19.36
C LEU A 237 13.01 -19.05 -18.13
N TYR A 238 12.65 -19.67 -17.00
CA TYR A 238 13.46 -19.62 -15.79
C TYR A 238 14.86 -20.19 -16.05
N GLY A 239 15.89 -19.47 -15.61
CA GLY A 239 17.29 -19.90 -15.75
C GLY A 239 17.88 -19.71 -17.15
N LYS A 240 17.12 -19.16 -18.12
CA LYS A 240 17.69 -18.68 -19.38
C LYS A 240 18.67 -17.52 -19.08
N PRO A 241 19.80 -17.43 -19.81
CA PRO A 241 20.77 -16.36 -19.59
C PRO A 241 20.20 -14.99 -19.97
N GLN A 242 20.74 -13.90 -19.40
CA GLN A 242 20.27 -12.54 -19.69
C GLN A 242 20.32 -12.20 -21.19
N SER A 243 21.32 -12.71 -21.92
CA SER A 243 21.44 -12.55 -23.37
C SER A 243 20.30 -13.22 -24.17
N PHE A 244 19.64 -14.25 -23.62
CA PHE A 244 18.47 -14.87 -24.26
C PHE A 244 17.30 -13.90 -24.37
N PHE A 245 17.13 -13.03 -23.37
CA PHE A 245 16.08 -12.01 -23.35
C PHE A 245 16.42 -10.78 -24.20
N GLY A 246 17.58 -10.76 -24.86
CA GLY A 246 18.04 -9.63 -25.66
C GLY A 246 18.76 -8.54 -24.85
N ILE A 247 19.18 -8.82 -23.61
CA ILE A 247 19.94 -7.87 -22.79
C ILE A 247 21.37 -7.75 -23.34
N PRO A 248 21.80 -6.56 -23.82
CA PRO A 248 23.16 -6.35 -24.32
C PRO A 248 24.21 -6.63 -23.25
N ASP A 249 25.38 -7.14 -23.63
CA ASP A 249 26.46 -7.50 -22.68
C ASP A 249 26.85 -6.33 -21.75
N ALA A 250 26.80 -5.08 -22.26
CA ALA A 250 27.09 -3.88 -21.47
C ALA A 250 26.03 -3.53 -20.40
N LEU A 251 24.87 -4.18 -20.45
CA LEU A 251 23.73 -4.00 -19.53
C LEU A 251 23.45 -5.25 -18.69
N GLN A 252 24.24 -6.31 -18.82
CA GLN A 252 24.07 -7.51 -18.00
C GLN A 252 24.51 -7.26 -16.55
N SER A 253 23.78 -7.86 -15.61
CA SER A 253 24.01 -7.71 -14.17
C SER A 253 24.57 -9.00 -13.57
N ASP A 254 25.72 -8.93 -12.90
CA ASP A 254 26.33 -10.10 -12.21
C ASP A 254 25.43 -10.67 -11.09
N VAL A 255 24.56 -9.84 -10.52
CA VAL A 255 23.61 -10.22 -9.47
C VAL A 255 22.22 -10.55 -10.01
N ASN A 256 22.09 -10.72 -11.34
CA ASN A 256 20.85 -11.10 -12.01
C ASN A 256 19.65 -10.21 -11.62
N PHE A 257 19.88 -8.91 -11.44
CA PHE A 257 18.86 -7.94 -11.03
C PHE A 257 18.06 -8.37 -9.78
N GLY A 258 18.69 -9.09 -8.85
CA GLY A 258 17.98 -9.75 -7.74
C GLY A 258 17.11 -8.85 -6.87
N LYS A 259 17.47 -7.57 -6.70
CA LYS A 259 16.63 -6.59 -5.98
C LYS A 259 15.35 -6.23 -6.75
N ALA A 260 15.43 -6.06 -8.07
CA ALA A 260 14.27 -5.85 -8.91
C ALA A 260 13.32 -7.06 -8.83
N CYS A 261 13.87 -8.27 -8.98
CA CYS A 261 13.12 -9.52 -8.82
C CYS A 261 12.44 -9.60 -7.44
N TYR A 262 13.13 -9.20 -6.37
CA TYR A 262 12.59 -9.17 -5.02
C TYR A 262 11.37 -8.25 -4.90
N HIS A 263 11.45 -7.01 -5.38
CA HIS A 263 10.31 -6.08 -5.34
C HIS A 263 9.10 -6.63 -6.10
N LEU A 264 9.31 -7.19 -7.31
CA LEU A 264 8.23 -7.84 -8.05
C LEU A 264 7.59 -9.00 -7.27
N SER A 265 8.39 -9.79 -6.54
CA SER A 265 7.90 -10.88 -5.69
C SER A 265 7.01 -10.40 -4.54
N MET A 266 7.30 -9.21 -3.99
CA MET A 266 6.57 -8.63 -2.86
C MET A 266 5.19 -8.13 -3.26
N MET A 267 4.89 -7.97 -4.55
CA MET A 267 3.56 -7.56 -5.00
C MET A 267 2.44 -8.46 -4.48
N GLU A 268 2.67 -9.76 -4.26
CA GLU A 268 1.63 -10.65 -3.70
C GLU A 268 1.29 -10.35 -2.24
N ASP A 269 2.28 -9.92 -1.46
CA ASP A 269 2.14 -9.62 -0.03
C ASP A 269 1.50 -8.25 0.21
N ARG A 270 1.39 -7.43 -0.84
CA ARG A 270 0.70 -6.13 -0.81
C ARG A 270 -0.80 -6.29 -1.02
N VAL A 271 -1.59 -5.62 -0.19
CA VAL A 271 -3.06 -5.67 -0.27
C VAL A 271 -3.57 -4.56 -1.17
N LEU A 272 -2.99 -3.37 -1.04
CA LEU A 272 -3.51 -2.17 -1.68
C LEU A 272 -2.88 -1.90 -3.07
N PRO A 273 -3.62 -1.27 -4.00
CA PRO A 273 -3.11 -0.90 -5.31
C PRO A 273 -1.87 -0.02 -5.25
N HIS A 274 -1.86 1.03 -4.43
CA HIS A 274 -0.69 1.91 -4.34
C HIS A 274 0.56 1.16 -3.87
N GLU A 275 0.43 0.19 -2.95
CA GLU A 275 1.55 -0.61 -2.46
C GLU A 275 2.12 -1.51 -3.57
N LYS A 276 1.27 -2.18 -4.35
CA LYS A 276 1.70 -3.00 -5.49
C LYS A 276 2.37 -2.16 -6.57
N LEU A 277 1.80 -0.98 -6.87
CA LEU A 277 2.39 -0.03 -7.82
C LEU A 277 3.74 0.49 -7.32
N HIS A 278 3.87 0.73 -6.02
CA HIS A 278 5.13 1.13 -5.42
C HIS A 278 6.21 0.05 -5.56
N GLU A 279 5.88 -1.23 -5.32
CA GLU A 279 6.82 -2.34 -5.58
C GLU A 279 7.24 -2.41 -7.07
N LEU A 280 6.30 -2.17 -7.99
CA LEU A 280 6.61 -2.13 -9.42
C LEU A 280 7.57 -0.99 -9.77
N VAL A 281 7.36 0.21 -9.23
CA VAL A 281 8.24 1.37 -9.41
C VAL A 281 9.62 1.11 -8.78
N LEU A 282 9.67 0.55 -7.56
CA LEU A 282 10.93 0.18 -6.91
C LEU A 282 11.72 -0.84 -7.73
N SER A 283 11.04 -1.84 -8.31
CA SER A 283 11.69 -2.79 -9.23
C SER A 283 12.31 -2.08 -10.42
N ALA A 284 11.64 -1.11 -11.02
CA ALA A 284 12.16 -0.37 -12.16
C ALA A 284 13.38 0.49 -11.76
N ASN A 285 13.29 1.17 -10.62
CA ASN A 285 14.39 1.96 -10.07
C ASN A 285 15.65 1.13 -9.79
N GLU A 286 15.49 -0.09 -9.28
CA GLU A 286 16.61 -1.02 -9.07
C GLU A 286 17.24 -1.47 -10.40
N ILE A 287 16.47 -1.59 -11.48
CA ILE A 287 17.02 -1.84 -12.83
C ILE A 287 17.86 -0.66 -13.30
N PHE A 288 17.35 0.57 -13.18
CA PHE A 288 18.10 1.77 -13.57
C PHE A 288 19.37 1.93 -12.74
N ALA A 289 19.32 1.69 -11.43
CA ALA A 289 20.47 1.74 -10.55
C ALA A 289 21.54 0.71 -10.94
N ALA A 290 21.15 -0.56 -11.14
CA ALA A 290 22.07 -1.62 -11.54
C ALA A 290 22.79 -1.32 -12.86
N CYS A 291 22.10 -0.67 -13.80
CA CYS A 291 22.67 -0.32 -15.10
C CYS A 291 23.47 0.99 -15.08
N GLY A 292 23.15 1.91 -14.17
CA GLY A 292 23.93 3.13 -13.92
C GLY A 292 25.32 2.79 -13.39
N ASP A 293 25.40 1.86 -12.43
CA ASP A 293 26.65 1.40 -11.84
C ASP A 293 27.53 0.65 -12.87
N ALA A 294 26.93 -0.18 -13.73
CA ALA A 294 27.63 -0.90 -14.79
C ALA A 294 28.30 0.03 -15.83
N ARG A 295 27.77 1.24 -16.03
CA ARG A 295 28.32 2.26 -16.95
C ARG A 295 29.44 3.12 -16.32
N GLY A 296 29.87 2.82 -15.08
CA GLY A 296 30.99 3.50 -14.42
C GLY A 296 30.70 4.93 -13.95
N GLY A 297 29.44 5.35 -13.95
CA GLY A 297 29.02 6.60 -13.34
C GLY A 297 28.79 6.38 -11.86
N SER A 298 29.63 6.96 -10.99
CA SER A 298 29.32 7.08 -9.56
C SER A 298 27.95 7.72 -9.42
N ALA A 299 26.95 6.94 -9.02
CA ALA A 299 25.61 7.40 -8.70
C ALA A 299 25.64 8.19 -7.38
N SER A 300 26.33 9.33 -7.37
CA SER A 300 25.96 10.42 -6.50
C SER A 300 24.72 11.05 -7.14
N MET A 301 23.57 10.84 -6.50
CA MET A 301 22.28 11.44 -6.85
C MET A 301 22.43 12.96 -6.99
N GLY A 302 22.62 13.44 -8.21
CA GLY A 302 22.87 14.87 -8.43
C GLY A 302 23.07 15.32 -9.88
N ASN A 303 23.15 14.43 -10.87
CA ASN A 303 23.30 14.87 -12.27
C ASN A 303 22.33 14.13 -13.21
N PRO A 304 21.29 14.80 -13.76
CA PRO A 304 20.23 14.19 -14.56
C PRO A 304 20.67 13.87 -16.01
N THR A 305 21.96 13.65 -16.25
CA THR A 305 22.52 13.41 -17.59
C THR A 305 23.25 12.07 -17.73
N SER A 306 23.09 11.16 -16.76
CA SER A 306 23.41 9.74 -16.97
C SER A 306 22.51 9.21 -18.08
N THR A 307 23.08 8.99 -19.27
CA THR A 307 22.48 8.38 -20.47
C THR A 307 21.19 7.61 -20.15
N MET A 308 20.04 8.25 -20.35
CA MET A 308 18.74 7.66 -20.05
C MET A 308 18.64 6.33 -20.79
N MET A 309 18.49 5.25 -20.03
CA MET A 309 18.11 3.95 -20.59
C MET A 309 16.77 4.15 -21.32
N ASN A 310 16.72 3.81 -22.61
CA ASN A 310 15.50 3.92 -23.39
C ASN A 310 14.60 2.69 -23.14
N ALA A 311 13.37 2.72 -23.65
CA ALA A 311 12.42 1.61 -23.45
C ALA A 311 12.93 0.28 -24.05
N ASP A 312 13.67 0.34 -25.15
CA ASP A 312 14.23 -0.83 -25.84
C ASP A 312 15.35 -1.50 -25.03
N ASP A 313 16.10 -0.73 -24.24
CA ASP A 313 17.09 -1.24 -23.29
C ASP A 313 16.41 -1.78 -22.00
N PHE A 314 15.35 -1.11 -21.52
CA PHE A 314 14.67 -1.46 -20.27
C PHE A 314 13.81 -2.71 -20.38
N LEU A 315 13.00 -2.84 -21.44
CA LEU A 315 11.99 -3.90 -21.54
C LEU A 315 12.58 -5.32 -21.48
N PRO A 316 13.68 -5.66 -22.19
CA PRO A 316 14.38 -6.94 -22.04
C PRO A 316 14.76 -7.27 -20.59
N ILE A 317 15.26 -6.28 -19.85
CA ILE A 317 15.67 -6.43 -18.45
C ILE A 317 14.45 -6.63 -17.55
N HIS A 318 13.39 -5.87 -17.81
CA HIS A 318 12.14 -6.01 -17.06
C HIS A 318 11.49 -7.38 -17.29
N ILE A 319 11.47 -7.90 -18.53
CA ILE A 319 11.01 -9.26 -18.83
C ILE A 319 11.84 -10.29 -18.04
N TYR A 320 13.17 -10.16 -18.06
CA TYR A 320 14.06 -11.03 -17.29
C TYR A 320 13.72 -10.99 -15.79
N ALA A 321 13.55 -9.80 -15.22
CA ALA A 321 13.22 -9.61 -13.81
C ALA A 321 11.85 -10.22 -13.46
N VAL A 322 10.84 -10.04 -14.31
CA VAL A 322 9.51 -10.66 -14.14
C VAL A 322 9.62 -12.18 -14.10
N VAL A 323 10.28 -12.80 -15.08
CA VAL A 323 10.48 -14.26 -15.14
C VAL A 323 11.19 -14.79 -13.88
N HIS A 324 12.17 -14.04 -13.36
CA HIS A 324 12.97 -14.45 -12.21
C HIS A 324 12.46 -13.95 -10.86
N SER A 325 11.30 -13.27 -10.83
CA SER A 325 10.71 -12.70 -9.60
C SER A 325 10.00 -13.73 -8.72
N ASN A 326 9.66 -14.91 -9.25
CA ASN A 326 8.82 -15.88 -8.56
C ASN A 326 7.43 -15.32 -8.14
N LEU A 327 6.92 -14.35 -8.92
CA LEU A 327 5.54 -13.87 -8.84
C LEU A 327 4.60 -15.01 -9.27
N LYS A 328 3.76 -15.51 -8.35
CA LYS A 328 2.93 -16.71 -8.58
C LYS A 328 1.67 -16.40 -9.37
N ARG A 329 1.07 -15.23 -9.15
CA ARG A 329 -0.16 -14.77 -9.82
C ARG A 329 0.04 -13.50 -10.65
N PRO A 330 0.86 -13.55 -11.71
CA PRO A 330 1.21 -12.38 -12.51
C PRO A 330 0.01 -11.75 -13.23
N TYR A 331 -0.90 -12.54 -13.81
CA TYR A 331 -2.07 -12.00 -14.52
C TYR A 331 -3.10 -11.45 -13.53
N PHE A 332 -3.22 -12.04 -12.33
CA PHE A 332 -4.01 -11.42 -11.26
C PHE A 332 -3.45 -10.06 -10.85
N ALA A 333 -2.13 -9.94 -10.63
CA ALA A 333 -1.52 -8.67 -10.27
C ALA A 333 -1.78 -7.61 -11.36
N LYS A 334 -1.66 -8.01 -12.63
CA LYS A 334 -1.98 -7.17 -13.78
C LYS A 334 -3.45 -6.71 -13.79
N GLU A 335 -4.42 -7.62 -13.79
CA GLU A 335 -5.85 -7.27 -13.83
C GLU A 335 -6.26 -6.45 -12.59
N PHE A 336 -5.74 -6.77 -11.41
CA PHE A 336 -5.97 -6.00 -10.18
C PHE A 336 -5.48 -4.56 -10.32
N LEU A 337 -4.25 -4.36 -10.78
CA LEU A 337 -3.65 -3.03 -10.95
C LEU A 337 -4.37 -2.22 -12.04
N SER A 338 -4.65 -2.82 -13.20
CA SER A 338 -5.36 -2.13 -14.29
C SER A 338 -6.79 -1.74 -13.88
N ALA A 339 -7.45 -2.53 -13.03
CA ALA A 339 -8.78 -2.23 -12.52
C ALA A 339 -8.79 -1.13 -11.45
N MET A 340 -7.76 -1.08 -10.58
CA MET A 340 -7.78 -0.25 -9.37
C MET A 340 -6.91 1.01 -9.43
N ILE A 341 -5.97 1.11 -10.37
CA ILE A 341 -5.07 2.25 -10.44
C ILE A 341 -5.82 3.59 -10.49
N HIS A 342 -5.42 4.50 -9.61
CA HIS A 342 -6.02 5.83 -9.54
C HIS A 342 -5.78 6.60 -10.86
N PRO A 343 -6.80 7.26 -11.43
CA PRO A 343 -6.68 7.97 -12.72
C PRO A 343 -5.52 8.96 -12.79
N ASN A 344 -5.24 9.70 -11.71
CA ASN A 344 -4.12 10.65 -11.67
C ASN A 344 -2.74 9.97 -11.71
N LYS A 345 -2.63 8.71 -11.27
CA LYS A 345 -1.37 7.94 -11.31
C LYS A 345 -1.17 7.23 -12.66
N MET A 346 -2.20 7.15 -13.50
CA MET A 346 -2.09 6.60 -14.86
C MET A 346 -1.24 7.47 -15.78
N LEU A 347 -1.32 8.79 -15.62
CA LEU A 347 -0.61 9.76 -16.44
C LEU A 347 0.73 10.11 -15.79
N GLY A 348 1.68 9.19 -15.82
CA GLY A 348 3.00 9.39 -15.22
C GLY A 348 3.88 8.14 -15.23
N GLU A 349 4.92 8.17 -14.41
CA GLU A 349 5.89 7.08 -14.24
C GLU A 349 5.22 5.76 -13.85
N THR A 350 4.29 5.81 -12.90
CA THR A 350 3.55 4.62 -12.43
C THR A 350 2.76 3.96 -13.56
N GLY A 351 2.02 4.73 -14.36
CA GLY A 351 1.30 4.19 -15.52
C GLY A 351 2.23 3.66 -16.61
N TYR A 352 3.38 4.31 -16.82
CA TYR A 352 4.41 3.82 -17.74
C TYR A 352 4.92 2.43 -17.32
N PHE A 353 5.33 2.25 -16.06
CA PHE A 353 5.82 0.94 -15.60
C PHE A 353 4.73 -0.13 -15.55
N LEU A 354 3.48 0.23 -15.25
CA LEU A 354 2.36 -0.71 -15.40
C LEU A 354 2.19 -1.18 -16.85
N THR A 355 2.32 -0.26 -17.82
CA THR A 355 2.30 -0.62 -19.25
C THR A 355 3.48 -1.53 -19.63
N MET A 356 4.67 -1.29 -19.08
CA MET A 356 5.85 -2.15 -19.33
C MET A 356 5.68 -3.53 -18.68
N PHE A 357 5.06 -3.61 -17.52
CA PHE A 357 4.71 -4.86 -16.86
C PHE A 357 3.71 -5.66 -17.69
N GLU A 358 2.64 -5.02 -18.17
CA GLU A 358 1.68 -5.65 -19.10
C GLU A 358 2.35 -6.16 -20.38
N ALA A 359 3.26 -5.38 -20.96
CA ALA A 359 4.03 -5.77 -22.13
C ALA A 359 4.95 -6.98 -21.84
N ALA A 360 5.58 -7.03 -20.67
CA ALA A 360 6.42 -8.14 -20.26
C ALA A 360 5.61 -9.45 -20.09
N LEU A 361 4.45 -9.39 -19.43
CA LEU A 361 3.58 -10.57 -19.30
C LEU A 361 3.09 -11.06 -20.66
N LYS A 362 2.72 -10.13 -21.54
CA LYS A 362 2.32 -10.46 -22.91
C LYS A 362 3.45 -11.18 -23.66
N TYR A 363 4.67 -10.65 -23.60
CA TYR A 363 5.84 -11.29 -24.22
C TYR A 363 6.06 -12.72 -23.71
N VAL A 364 5.98 -12.94 -22.40
CA VAL A 364 6.16 -14.27 -21.81
C VAL A 364 5.05 -15.24 -22.26
N SER A 365 3.81 -14.75 -22.38
CA SER A 365 2.68 -15.56 -22.86
C SER A 365 2.76 -15.90 -24.36
N GLU A 366 3.32 -15.00 -25.17
CA GLU A 366 3.42 -15.13 -26.63
C GLU A 366 4.73 -15.81 -27.08
N SER A 367 5.73 -15.94 -26.21
CA SER A 367 7.00 -16.64 -26.49
C SER A 367 6.86 -18.17 -26.52
N MET A 368 5.62 -18.67 -26.62
CA MET A 368 5.24 -20.08 -26.77
C MET A 368 5.19 -20.50 -28.25
#